data_AF-A0A2G9GIT1-F1
#
_entry.id   AF-A0A2G9GIT1-F1
#
_cell.length_a   1.000
_cell.length_b   1.000
_cell.length_c   1.000
_cell.angle_alpha   90.00
_cell.angle_beta   90.00
_cell.angle_gamma   90.00
#
_symmetry.space_group_name_H-M   'P 1'
#
loop_
_entity.id
_entity.type
_entity.pdbx_description
1 polymer ?
#
loop_
_entity_poly.entity_id
_entity_poly.type
_entity_poly.pdbx_seq_one_letter_code
_entity_poly.pdbx_strand_id
1 'polypeptide(L)'
;MIIQILEQEKEGLEQFTATDGYDYNGGSNVLKVLGYFSMIGLLRVHCLLGDYHTGLKCLRPIDISQQGVYTSVIGSHITTIYHYGFANLMLRRYVEAIREFNKILLYIFKTKQYHQKSPQYEQILKKNEQMYALLAIALSLCPQVKLVDETVNSQLREKHGEKMIRMQRYDDEAFALYDEQFSYACPKFITPSAPSYEEPLVNYNQDAYRLQLKLFLYEVKQQQLLSGIRTFLKVYSTISLEKLATYMEVDQPTLRSILTTYKHKTHAVDSDGKITSNADVDFYINDDMIYVVESKPAKRYGDYFMRQIVKLEGVMTDIDRINLE
;
A
#
# COMPACT_ATOMS: atom_id res chain seq x y z
N MET A 1 -26.53 -5.62 -9.14
CA MET A 1 -27.04 -4.24 -8.99
C MET A 1 -25.96 -3.27 -8.55
N ILE A 2 -25.42 -3.32 -7.31
CA ILE A 2 -24.39 -2.34 -6.87
C ILE A 2 -23.04 -2.51 -7.57
N ILE A 3 -22.60 -3.75 -7.83
CA ILE A 3 -21.36 -4.00 -8.60
C ILE A 3 -21.45 -3.39 -10.01
N GLN A 4 -22.62 -3.50 -10.67
CA GLN A 4 -22.85 -2.91 -11.99
C GLN A 4 -22.94 -1.38 -11.94
N ILE A 5 -23.58 -0.80 -10.91
CA ILE A 5 -23.62 0.65 -10.69
C ILE A 5 -22.21 1.22 -10.47
N LEU A 6 -21.38 0.53 -9.69
CA LEU A 6 -19.99 0.94 -9.42
C LEU A 6 -19.07 0.74 -10.65
N GLU A 7 -19.32 -0.30 -11.46
CA GLU A 7 -18.64 -0.47 -12.75
C GLU A 7 -19.05 0.64 -13.74
N GLN A 8 -20.31 1.03 -13.76
CA GLN A 8 -20.82 2.16 -14.56
C GLN A 8 -20.29 3.52 -14.05
N GLU A 9 -20.06 3.67 -12.75
CA GLU A 9 -19.40 4.84 -12.15
C GLU A 9 -17.92 4.91 -12.57
N LYS A 10 -17.22 3.78 -12.65
CA LYS A 10 -15.84 3.71 -13.18
C LYS A 10 -15.75 4.11 -14.65
N GLU A 11 -16.82 3.89 -15.41
CA GLU A 11 -16.97 4.32 -16.81
C GLU A 11 -17.45 5.79 -16.94
N GLY A 12 -17.75 6.46 -15.82
CA GLY A 12 -18.12 7.88 -15.76
C GLY A 12 -19.60 8.18 -16.07
N LEU A 13 -20.46 7.16 -16.08
CA LEU A 13 -21.87 7.28 -16.48
C LEU A 13 -22.80 7.67 -15.31
N GLU A 14 -22.44 7.38 -14.06
CA GLU A 14 -23.20 7.75 -12.85
C GLU A 14 -22.26 8.27 -11.74
N GLN A 15 -22.68 9.31 -11.00
CA GLN A 15 -21.93 9.86 -9.85
C GLN A 15 -22.54 9.38 -8.53
N PHE A 16 -22.59 8.07 -8.31
CA PHE A 16 -23.16 7.47 -7.09
C PHE A 16 -22.44 7.93 -5.81
N THR A 17 -21.12 8.17 -5.89
CA THR A 17 -20.29 8.67 -4.80
C THR A 17 -20.49 10.14 -4.46
N ALA A 18 -20.87 10.98 -5.43
CA ALA A 18 -21.04 12.42 -5.21
C ALA A 18 -22.41 12.76 -4.57
N THR A 19 -23.40 11.89 -4.72
CA THR A 19 -24.78 12.10 -4.22
C THR A 19 -25.10 11.31 -2.95
N ASP A 20 -24.11 10.70 -2.28
CA ASP A 20 -24.32 9.77 -1.14
C ASP A 20 -25.36 8.68 -1.45
N GLY A 21 -25.44 8.29 -2.73
CA GLY A 21 -26.38 7.32 -3.26
C GLY A 21 -27.83 7.81 -3.46
N TYR A 22 -28.13 9.11 -3.31
CA TYR A 22 -29.47 9.67 -3.49
C TYR A 22 -29.76 9.83 -4.97
N ASP A 23 -30.71 9.04 -5.48
CA ASP A 23 -31.29 9.31 -6.79
C ASP A 23 -32.19 10.56 -6.65
N TYR A 24 -31.99 11.57 -7.51
CA TYR A 24 -32.85 12.77 -7.58
C TYR A 24 -34.35 12.46 -7.76
N ASN A 25 -34.70 11.20 -8.08
CA ASN A 25 -36.06 10.69 -8.26
C ASN A 25 -36.71 10.10 -6.99
N GLY A 26 -36.14 10.31 -5.79
CA GLY A 26 -36.83 9.98 -4.52
C GLY A 26 -36.82 8.50 -4.14
N GLY A 27 -35.74 7.78 -4.44
CA GLY A 27 -35.53 6.39 -3.99
C GLY A 27 -34.84 6.29 -2.61
N SER A 28 -35.04 5.18 -1.90
CA SER A 28 -34.31 4.90 -0.64
C SER A 28 -32.90 4.38 -0.91
N ASN A 29 -31.89 5.07 -0.36
CA ASN A 29 -30.47 4.72 -0.55
C ASN A 29 -29.99 3.58 0.32
N VAL A 30 -30.79 3.19 1.31
CA VAL A 30 -30.33 2.31 2.40
C VAL A 30 -29.78 1.00 1.85
N LEU A 31 -30.41 0.41 0.83
CA LEU A 31 -29.94 -0.82 0.21
C LEU A 31 -28.65 -0.63 -0.59
N LYS A 32 -28.51 0.49 -1.31
CA LYS A 32 -27.31 0.81 -2.09
C LYS A 32 -26.11 1.06 -1.17
N VAL A 33 -26.31 1.85 -0.11
CA VAL A 33 -25.30 2.16 0.91
C VAL A 33 -24.96 0.93 1.76
N LEU A 34 -25.95 0.10 2.11
CA LEU A 34 -25.72 -1.16 2.83
C LEU A 34 -24.86 -2.12 2.00
N GLY A 35 -25.17 -2.28 0.71
CA GLY A 35 -24.34 -3.13 -0.15
C GLY A 35 -22.92 -2.58 -0.30
N TYR A 36 -22.76 -1.26 -0.41
CA TYR A 36 -21.45 -0.62 -0.45
C TYR A 36 -20.61 -0.89 0.82
N PHE A 37 -21.18 -0.68 2.02
CA PHE A 37 -20.51 -1.00 3.27
C PHE A 37 -20.32 -2.50 3.49
N SER A 38 -21.19 -3.35 2.95
CA SER A 38 -21.02 -4.80 3.01
C SER A 38 -19.78 -5.28 2.26
N MET A 39 -19.44 -4.67 1.12
CA MET A 39 -18.21 -4.99 0.38
C MET A 39 -16.95 -4.59 1.17
N ILE A 40 -16.99 -3.43 1.84
CA ILE A 40 -15.92 -2.99 2.75
C ILE A 40 -15.78 -3.96 3.93
N GLY A 41 -16.90 -4.40 4.51
CA GLY A 41 -16.92 -5.42 5.55
C GLY A 41 -16.35 -6.75 5.08
N LEU A 42 -16.64 -7.15 3.84
CA LEU A 42 -16.16 -8.38 3.23
C LEU A 42 -14.64 -8.38 3.05
N LEU A 43 -14.04 -7.25 2.63
CA LEU A 43 -12.59 -7.08 2.63
C LEU A 43 -11.99 -7.36 4.01
N ARG A 44 -12.58 -6.77 5.06
CA ARG A 44 -12.10 -6.98 6.42
C ARG A 44 -12.15 -8.46 6.80
N VAL A 45 -13.22 -9.17 6.48
CA VAL A 45 -13.33 -10.62 6.76
C VAL A 45 -12.25 -11.40 6.01
N HIS A 46 -12.06 -11.15 4.72
CA HIS A 46 -11.02 -11.83 3.93
C HIS A 46 -9.60 -11.55 4.44
N CYS A 47 -9.31 -10.32 4.88
CA CYS A 47 -8.02 -10.01 5.50
C CYS A 47 -7.80 -10.73 6.84
N LEU A 48 -8.86 -10.99 7.61
CA LEU A 48 -8.76 -11.75 8.87
C LEU A 48 -8.59 -13.25 8.61
N LEU A 49 -9.15 -13.77 7.51
CA LEU A 49 -8.99 -15.16 7.07
C LEU A 49 -7.63 -15.43 6.41
N GLY A 50 -6.96 -14.39 5.90
CA GLY A 50 -5.67 -14.50 5.21
C GLY A 50 -5.76 -14.71 3.70
N ASP A 51 -6.95 -14.57 3.08
CA ASP A 51 -7.12 -14.57 1.63
C ASP A 51 -7.16 -13.13 1.10
N TYR A 52 -5.98 -12.55 0.89
CA TYR A 52 -5.84 -11.18 0.43
C TYR A 52 -6.27 -10.98 -1.03
N HIS A 53 -6.12 -12.00 -1.88
CA HIS A 53 -6.39 -11.89 -3.30
C HIS A 53 -7.89 -11.78 -3.59
N THR A 54 -8.70 -12.59 -2.90
CA THR A 54 -10.16 -12.49 -2.99
C THR A 54 -10.65 -11.18 -2.38
N GLY A 55 -10.07 -10.74 -1.27
CA GLY A 55 -10.40 -9.44 -0.65
C GLY A 55 -10.18 -8.26 -1.61
N LEU A 56 -9.05 -8.22 -2.33
CA LEU A 56 -8.79 -7.18 -3.32
C LEU A 56 -9.72 -7.26 -4.54
N LYS A 57 -10.10 -8.47 -4.97
CA LYS A 57 -11.09 -8.64 -6.05
C LYS A 57 -12.45 -8.07 -5.68
N CYS A 58 -12.88 -8.23 -4.42
CA CYS A 58 -14.13 -7.64 -3.93
C CYS A 58 -14.11 -6.10 -3.91
N LEU A 59 -12.93 -5.49 -3.80
CA LEU A 59 -12.74 -4.03 -3.86
C LEU A 59 -12.53 -3.47 -5.27
N ARG A 60 -12.30 -4.32 -6.28
CA ARG A 60 -12.14 -3.90 -7.69
C ARG A 60 -13.21 -2.91 -8.20
N PRO A 61 -14.50 -3.02 -7.85
CA PRO A 61 -15.51 -2.05 -8.29
C PRO A 61 -15.41 -0.70 -7.57
N ILE A 62 -14.71 -0.59 -6.44
CA ILE A 62 -14.58 0.66 -5.68
C ILE A 62 -13.28 1.36 -6.09
N ASP A 63 -13.38 2.56 -6.66
CA ASP A 63 -12.21 3.41 -6.86
C ASP A 63 -11.81 4.08 -5.53
N ILE A 64 -10.85 3.47 -4.83
CA ILE A 64 -10.30 3.97 -3.57
C ILE A 64 -9.52 5.29 -3.76
N SER A 65 -9.21 5.66 -5.01
CA SER A 65 -8.54 6.92 -5.30
C SER A 65 -9.48 8.13 -5.33
N GLN A 66 -10.78 7.91 -5.47
CA GLN A 66 -11.82 8.96 -5.48
C GLN A 66 -12.49 9.07 -4.10
N GLN A 67 -12.95 10.28 -3.76
CA GLN A 67 -13.71 10.49 -2.52
C GLN A 67 -15.08 9.81 -2.64
N GLY A 68 -15.17 8.56 -2.18
CA GLY A 68 -16.41 7.80 -2.19
C GLY A 68 -17.25 7.98 -0.92
N VAL A 69 -18.44 7.36 -0.90
CA VAL A 69 -19.37 7.33 0.25
C VAL A 69 -18.68 6.82 1.53
N TYR A 70 -17.64 5.98 1.43
CA TYR A 70 -16.85 5.55 2.60
C TYR A 70 -16.11 6.69 3.30
N THR A 71 -15.79 7.77 2.60
CA THR A 71 -15.09 8.94 3.17
C THR A 71 -15.99 9.78 4.07
N SER A 72 -17.32 9.69 3.90
CA SER A 72 -18.30 10.31 4.81
C SER A 72 -18.17 9.78 6.25
N VAL A 73 -17.93 8.47 6.39
CA VAL A 73 -17.74 7.81 7.69
C VAL A 73 -16.25 7.58 7.94
N ILE A 74 -15.66 8.51 8.68
CA ILE A 74 -14.23 8.56 9.01
C ILE A 74 -13.69 7.22 9.56
N GLY A 75 -14.40 6.58 10.49
CA GLY A 75 -13.97 5.31 11.08
C GLY A 75 -13.93 4.17 10.06
N SER A 76 -14.87 4.17 9.10
CA SER A 76 -14.89 3.22 7.98
C SER A 76 -13.75 3.51 7.00
N HIS A 77 -13.52 4.79 6.68
CA HIS A 77 -12.45 5.22 5.80
C HIS A 77 -11.07 4.72 6.26
N ILE A 78 -10.73 4.99 7.52
CA ILE A 78 -9.44 4.59 8.12
C ILE A 78 -9.33 3.06 8.16
N THR A 79 -10.40 2.36 8.54
CA THR A 79 -10.40 0.90 8.63
C THR A 79 -10.26 0.25 7.26
N THR A 80 -10.92 0.76 6.24
CA THR A 80 -10.86 0.23 4.86
C THR A 80 -9.46 0.35 4.31
N ILE A 81 -8.84 1.53 4.42
CA ILE A 81 -7.48 1.76 3.93
C ILE A 81 -6.46 0.91 4.69
N TYR A 82 -6.62 0.74 6.00
CA TYR A 82 -5.76 -0.16 6.77
C TYR A 82 -5.79 -1.60 6.23
N HIS A 83 -6.98 -2.17 6.01
CA HIS A 83 -7.10 -3.55 5.52
C HIS A 83 -6.66 -3.67 4.04
N TYR A 84 -6.93 -2.64 3.22
CA TYR A 84 -6.46 -2.59 1.84
C TYR A 84 -4.94 -2.50 1.73
N GLY A 85 -4.32 -1.58 2.48
CA GLY A 85 -2.87 -1.42 2.53
C GLY A 85 -2.17 -2.66 3.09
N PHE A 86 -2.75 -3.31 4.10
CA PHE A 86 -2.25 -4.57 4.63
C PHE A 86 -2.33 -5.71 3.62
N ALA A 87 -3.46 -5.85 2.91
CA ALA A 87 -3.61 -6.85 1.85
C ALA A 87 -2.59 -6.65 0.72
N ASN A 88 -2.36 -5.41 0.31
CA ASN A 88 -1.36 -5.08 -0.71
C ASN A 88 0.08 -5.34 -0.24
N LEU A 89 0.38 -5.10 1.04
CA LEU A 89 1.69 -5.42 1.63
C LEU A 89 1.97 -6.93 1.58
N MET A 90 0.97 -7.75 1.91
CA MET A 90 1.09 -9.22 1.86
C MET A 90 1.13 -9.76 0.42
N LEU A 91 0.60 -9.01 -0.56
CA LEU A 91 0.61 -9.35 -2.00
C LEU A 91 1.77 -8.72 -2.78
N ARG A 92 2.81 -8.20 -2.11
CA ARG A 92 4.00 -7.57 -2.74
C ARG A 92 3.74 -6.27 -3.50
N ARG A 93 2.54 -5.69 -3.39
CA ARG A 93 2.18 -4.41 -4.00
C ARG A 93 2.52 -3.25 -3.08
N TYR A 94 3.80 -3.10 -2.73
CA TYR A 94 4.26 -2.07 -1.79
C TYR A 94 3.98 -0.64 -2.26
N VAL A 95 4.06 -0.39 -3.56
CA VAL A 95 3.86 0.93 -4.18
C VAL A 95 2.45 1.47 -3.93
N GLU A 96 1.45 0.61 -4.15
CA GLU A 96 0.05 0.93 -3.92
C GLU A 96 -0.23 1.09 -2.43
N ALA A 97 0.31 0.20 -1.59
CA ALA A 97 0.19 0.31 -0.14
C ALA A 97 0.78 1.63 0.38
N ILE A 98 1.98 2.03 -0.07
CA ILE A 98 2.63 3.29 0.32
C ILE A 98 1.77 4.49 -0.09
N ARG A 99 1.23 4.50 -1.32
CA ARG A 99 0.38 5.59 -1.81
C ARG A 99 -0.88 5.75 -0.96
N GLU A 100 -1.58 4.66 -0.67
CA GLU A 100 -2.81 4.72 0.12
C GLU A 100 -2.54 5.05 1.60
N PHE A 101 -1.46 4.51 2.19
CA PHE A 101 -1.03 4.91 3.53
C PHE A 101 -0.70 6.41 3.59
N ASN A 102 0.00 6.96 2.59
CA ASN A 102 0.32 8.38 2.58
C ASN A 102 -0.97 9.26 2.55
N LYS A 103 -1.94 8.92 1.69
CA LYS A 103 -3.22 9.63 1.61
C LYS A 103 -3.98 9.66 2.94
N ILE A 104 -4.11 8.51 3.62
CA ILE A 104 -4.86 8.44 4.88
C ILE A 104 -4.12 9.13 6.02
N LEU A 105 -2.79 9.04 6.07
CA LEU A 105 -1.99 9.71 7.10
C LEU A 105 -2.09 11.25 6.97
N LEU A 106 -2.10 11.76 5.73
CA LEU A 106 -2.36 13.19 5.48
C LEU A 106 -3.77 13.60 5.87
N TYR A 107 -4.78 12.76 5.58
CA TYR A 107 -6.15 13.02 5.98
C TYR A 107 -6.30 13.07 7.50
N ILE A 108 -5.72 12.12 8.23
CA ILE A 108 -5.71 12.12 9.69
C ILE A 108 -4.99 13.36 10.22
N PHE A 109 -3.86 13.74 9.65
CA PHE A 109 -3.10 14.92 10.08
C PHE A 109 -3.93 16.21 9.96
N LYS A 110 -4.66 16.39 8.85
CA LYS A 110 -5.54 17.54 8.62
C LYS A 110 -6.75 17.56 9.56
N THR A 111 -7.30 16.40 9.88
CA THR A 111 -8.57 16.29 10.61
C THR A 111 -8.39 16.11 12.14
N LYS A 112 -7.14 16.06 12.65
CA LYS A 112 -6.78 15.87 14.08
C LYS A 112 -7.57 16.73 15.07
N GLN A 113 -7.84 18.01 14.77
CA GLN A 113 -8.55 18.93 15.68
C GLN A 113 -10.04 18.57 15.85
N TYR A 114 -10.68 18.03 14.83
CA TYR A 114 -12.10 17.64 14.88
C TYR A 114 -12.31 16.32 15.65
N HIS A 115 -11.29 15.47 15.72
CA HIS A 115 -11.41 14.11 16.26
C HIS A 115 -11.33 14.01 17.79
N GLN A 116 -10.75 14.99 18.48
CA GLN A 116 -10.60 14.98 19.94
C GLN A 116 -11.94 14.88 20.69
N LYS A 117 -13.05 15.23 20.04
CA LYS A 117 -14.39 15.22 20.63
C LYS A 117 -15.10 13.86 20.54
N SER A 118 -14.54 12.89 19.82
CA SER A 118 -15.19 11.59 19.59
C SER A 118 -14.61 10.47 20.47
N PRO A 119 -15.43 9.56 21.02
CA PRO A 119 -14.94 8.43 21.84
C PRO A 119 -14.17 7.37 21.01
N GLN A 120 -14.21 7.45 19.69
CA GLN A 120 -13.49 6.55 18.77
C GLN A 120 -12.04 7.01 18.49
N TYR A 121 -11.65 8.18 19.01
CA TYR A 121 -10.37 8.81 18.74
C TYR A 121 -9.17 7.95 19.15
N GLU A 122 -9.22 7.28 20.30
CA GLU A 122 -8.11 6.43 20.76
C GLU A 122 -7.88 5.22 19.85
N GLN A 123 -8.96 4.60 19.36
CA GLN A 123 -8.86 3.47 18.43
C GLN A 123 -8.27 3.91 17.09
N ILE A 124 -8.67 5.10 16.62
CA ILE A 124 -8.13 5.72 15.41
C ILE A 124 -6.63 6.03 15.60
N LEU A 125 -6.24 6.57 16.75
CA LEU A 125 -4.84 6.89 17.04
C LEU A 125 -3.97 5.62 17.09
N LYS A 126 -4.45 4.54 17.71
CA LYS A 126 -3.77 3.25 17.68
C LYS A 126 -3.63 2.69 16.26
N LYS A 127 -4.70 2.78 15.45
CA LYS A 127 -4.66 2.36 14.04
C LYS A 127 -3.70 3.21 13.21
N ASN A 128 -3.61 4.50 13.50
CA ASN A 128 -2.66 5.41 12.89
C ASN A 128 -1.21 4.99 13.17
N GLU A 129 -0.89 4.64 14.42
CA GLU A 129 0.45 4.12 14.76
C GLU A 129 0.74 2.77 14.10
N GLN A 130 -0.25 1.87 14.01
CA GLN A 130 -0.11 0.64 13.24
C GLN A 130 0.14 0.90 11.74
N MET A 131 -0.50 1.91 11.15
CA MET A 131 -0.27 2.29 9.75
C MET A 131 1.15 2.84 9.55
N TYR A 132 1.65 3.69 10.45
CA TYR A 132 3.04 4.15 10.43
C TYR A 132 4.02 2.99 10.55
N ALA A 133 3.69 1.99 11.37
CA ALA A 133 4.49 0.80 11.53
C ALA A 133 4.57 -0.05 10.24
N LEU A 134 3.43 -0.26 9.55
CA LEU A 134 3.37 -0.94 8.25
C LEU A 134 4.07 -0.14 7.14
N LEU A 135 3.94 1.20 7.17
CA LEU A 135 4.62 2.07 6.23
C LEU A 135 6.14 2.00 6.39
N ALA A 136 6.64 1.93 7.63
CA ALA A 136 8.05 1.73 7.92
C ALA A 136 8.58 0.43 7.29
N ILE A 137 7.84 -0.68 7.44
CA ILE A 137 8.16 -1.98 6.82
C ILE A 137 8.13 -1.87 5.29
N ALA A 138 7.07 -1.28 4.72
CA ALA A 138 6.96 -1.16 3.27
C ALA A 138 8.11 -0.33 2.67
N LEU A 139 8.55 0.72 3.36
CA LEU A 139 9.66 1.57 2.94
C LEU A 139 11.04 0.95 3.18
N SER A 140 11.20 0.11 4.22
CA SER A 140 12.45 -0.62 4.43
C SER A 140 12.66 -1.68 3.35
N LEU A 141 11.58 -2.36 2.93
CA LEU A 141 11.59 -3.37 1.88
C LEU A 141 11.68 -2.74 0.47
N CYS A 142 10.98 -1.62 0.25
CA CYS A 142 11.02 -0.87 -1.00
C CYS A 142 11.26 0.63 -0.72
N PRO A 143 12.52 1.11 -0.84
CA PRO A 143 12.86 2.54 -0.69
C PRO A 143 12.29 3.47 -1.79
N GLN A 144 10.98 3.54 -1.93
CA GLN A 144 10.24 4.50 -2.74
C GLN A 144 9.89 5.77 -1.95
N VAL A 145 10.91 6.39 -1.35
CA VAL A 145 10.75 7.62 -0.56
C VAL A 145 10.13 8.76 -1.39
N LYS A 146 10.26 8.72 -2.72
CA LYS A 146 9.68 9.71 -3.66
C LYS A 146 8.15 9.75 -3.68
N LEU A 147 7.47 8.70 -3.20
CA LEU A 147 5.99 8.63 -3.19
C LEU A 147 5.37 9.10 -1.87
N VAL A 148 6.20 9.38 -0.86
CA VAL A 148 5.76 9.78 0.47
C VAL A 148 5.90 11.29 0.61
N ASP A 149 4.83 11.94 1.05
CA ASP A 149 4.85 13.37 1.31
C ASP A 149 5.79 13.73 2.46
N GLU A 150 6.42 14.89 2.37
CA GLU A 150 7.47 15.35 3.27
C GLU A 150 7.02 15.41 4.73
N THR A 151 5.76 15.76 4.98
CA THR A 151 5.16 15.80 6.32
C THR A 151 5.01 14.41 6.95
N VAL A 152 4.60 13.42 6.16
CA VAL A 152 4.44 12.03 6.62
C VAL A 152 5.80 11.38 6.83
N ASN A 153 6.75 11.66 5.92
CA ASN A 153 8.13 11.18 6.02
C ASN A 153 8.84 11.75 7.27
N SER A 154 8.58 13.01 7.61
CA SER A 154 9.14 13.63 8.82
C SER A 154 8.64 12.96 10.10
N GLN A 155 7.33 12.73 10.22
CA GLN A 155 6.74 12.02 11.38
C GLN A 155 7.18 10.55 11.44
N LEU A 156 7.32 9.90 10.29
CA LEU A 156 7.82 8.54 10.21
C LEU A 156 9.28 8.45 10.67
N ARG A 157 10.14 9.37 10.23
CA ARG A 157 11.55 9.43 10.67
C ARG A 157 11.67 9.70 12.17
N GLU A 158 10.81 10.54 12.72
CA GLU A 158 10.79 10.85 14.14
C GLU A 158 10.39 9.63 15.00
N LYS A 159 9.37 8.87 14.58
CA LYS A 159 8.87 7.72 15.36
C LYS A 159 9.56 6.39 15.08
N HIS A 160 9.94 6.13 13.83
CA HIS A 160 10.45 4.84 13.38
C HIS A 160 11.76 4.93 12.60
N GLY A 161 12.38 6.11 12.48
CA GLY A 161 13.61 6.29 11.70
C GLY A 161 14.77 5.40 12.17
N GLU A 162 14.94 5.24 13.48
CA GLU A 162 15.98 4.37 14.03
C GLU A 162 15.72 2.89 13.72
N LYS A 163 14.46 2.44 13.88
CA LYS A 163 14.05 1.07 13.52
C LYS A 163 14.24 0.81 12.02
N MET A 164 13.91 1.78 11.16
CA MET A 164 14.09 1.68 9.71
C MET A 164 15.56 1.53 9.31
N ILE A 165 16.47 2.29 9.94
CA ILE A 165 17.91 2.20 9.65
C ILE A 165 18.45 0.83 10.08
N ARG A 166 18.02 0.31 11.24
CA ARG A 166 18.40 -1.03 11.70
C ARG A 166 17.81 -2.14 10.82
N MET A 167 16.59 -1.98 10.33
CA MET A 167 15.94 -2.92 9.40
C MET A 167 16.60 -3.00 8.01
N GLN A 168 17.36 -1.97 7.62
CA GLN A 168 18.17 -1.96 6.40
C GLN A 168 19.55 -2.59 6.57
N ARG A 169 19.99 -2.79 7.83
CA ARG A 169 21.23 -3.53 8.12
C ARG A 169 20.89 -5.02 8.14
N TYR A 170 21.68 -5.82 7.44
CA TYR A 170 21.45 -7.24 7.17
C TYR A 170 21.70 -8.14 8.39
N ASP A 171 21.23 -7.73 9.57
CA ASP A 171 21.53 -8.39 10.84
C ASP A 171 20.36 -9.28 11.29
N ASP A 172 20.65 -10.31 12.09
CA ASP A 172 19.63 -11.15 12.73
C ASP A 172 18.70 -10.33 13.66
N GLU A 173 19.17 -9.20 14.18
CA GLU A 173 18.36 -8.21 14.90
C GLU A 173 17.27 -7.58 14.03
N ALA A 174 17.49 -7.45 12.71
CA ALA A 174 16.48 -6.94 11.79
C ALA A 174 15.29 -7.91 11.70
N PHE A 175 15.54 -9.23 11.74
CA PHE A 175 14.47 -10.23 11.74
C PHE A 175 13.58 -10.11 12.99
N ALA A 176 14.19 -9.92 14.16
CA ALA A 176 13.44 -9.71 15.41
C ALA A 176 12.62 -8.41 15.35
N LEU A 177 13.17 -7.34 14.76
CA LEU A 177 12.44 -6.08 14.56
C LEU A 177 11.27 -6.23 13.58
N TYR A 178 11.42 -7.02 12.50
CA TYR A 178 10.32 -7.31 11.59
C TYR A 178 9.21 -8.12 12.29
N ASP A 179 9.57 -9.07 13.16
CA ASP A 179 8.61 -9.84 13.94
C ASP A 179 7.85 -8.96 14.96
N GLU A 180 8.55 -8.12 15.73
CA GLU A 180 7.94 -7.18 16.67
C GLU A 180 6.98 -6.22 15.96
N GLN A 181 7.43 -5.64 14.85
CA GLN A 181 6.66 -4.65 14.10
C GLN A 181 5.45 -5.29 13.41
N PHE A 182 5.59 -6.51 12.88
CA PHE A 182 4.50 -7.28 12.31
C PHE A 182 3.49 -7.67 13.40
N SER A 183 3.95 -8.14 14.56
CA SER A 183 3.12 -8.47 15.73
C SER A 183 2.28 -7.28 16.18
N TYR A 184 2.87 -6.08 16.22
CA TYR A 184 2.17 -4.86 16.59
C TYR A 184 1.17 -4.40 15.53
N ALA A 185 1.53 -4.52 14.26
CA ALA A 185 0.80 -3.92 13.16
C ALA A 185 -0.25 -4.83 12.51
N CYS A 186 -0.23 -6.13 12.78
CA CYS A 186 -1.14 -7.08 12.16
C CYS A 186 -2.59 -6.98 12.65
N PRO A 187 -3.57 -7.22 11.74
CA PRO A 187 -4.91 -7.56 12.14
C PRO A 187 -4.93 -8.85 12.98
N LYS A 188 -5.95 -9.02 13.81
CA LYS A 188 -6.14 -10.26 14.59
C LYS A 188 -6.66 -11.36 13.67
N PHE A 189 -5.78 -12.24 13.19
CA PHE A 189 -6.16 -13.32 12.28
C PHE A 189 -7.14 -14.31 12.92
N ILE A 190 -8.00 -14.89 12.09
CA ILE A 190 -9.03 -15.85 12.47
C ILE A 190 -8.87 -17.08 11.58
N THR A 191 -8.92 -18.26 12.19
CA THR A 191 -8.96 -19.53 11.45
C THR A 191 -10.42 -19.87 11.12
N PRO A 192 -10.76 -20.18 9.86
CA PRO A 192 -12.14 -20.54 9.47
C PRO A 192 -12.58 -21.92 9.94
N SER A 193 -11.65 -22.74 10.45
CA SER A 193 -11.93 -24.07 10.97
C SER A 193 -12.65 -24.00 12.31
N ALA A 194 -13.72 -24.77 12.47
CA ALA A 194 -14.33 -24.98 13.77
C ALA A 194 -13.29 -25.61 14.72
N PRO A 195 -13.20 -25.19 15.99
CA PRO A 195 -12.28 -25.79 16.94
C PRO A 195 -12.64 -27.27 17.10
N SER A 196 -11.71 -28.18 16.82
CA SER A 196 -11.88 -29.57 17.17
C SER A 196 -11.80 -29.67 18.70
N TYR A 197 -12.88 -30.14 19.33
CA TYR A 197 -12.97 -30.32 20.78
C TYR A 197 -12.32 -31.63 21.27
N GLU A 198 -11.81 -32.46 20.36
CA GLU A 198 -11.19 -33.76 20.68
C GLU A 198 -9.68 -33.66 20.95
N GLU A 199 -9.02 -32.60 20.49
CA GLU A 199 -7.61 -32.33 20.76
C GLU A 199 -7.48 -31.35 21.94
N PRO A 200 -6.38 -31.41 22.74
CA PRO A 200 -6.15 -30.46 23.83
C PRO A 200 -6.27 -29.02 23.31
N LEU A 201 -6.67 -28.07 24.16
CA LEU A 201 -6.92 -26.65 23.84
C LEU A 201 -5.74 -25.96 23.11
N VAL A 202 -5.54 -26.28 21.83
CA VAL A 202 -4.59 -25.58 20.96
C VAL A 202 -5.28 -24.28 20.57
N ASN A 203 -4.60 -23.16 20.80
CA ASN A 203 -5.13 -21.86 20.47
C ASN A 203 -5.08 -21.68 18.95
N TYR A 204 -6.08 -22.19 18.23
CA TYR A 204 -6.16 -22.18 16.76
C TYR A 204 -5.95 -20.79 16.13
N ASN A 205 -6.26 -19.71 16.87
CA ASN A 205 -6.00 -18.33 16.44
C ASN A 205 -4.51 -17.98 16.41
N GLN A 206 -3.71 -18.54 17.31
CA GLN A 206 -2.25 -18.37 17.30
C GLN A 206 -1.62 -19.10 16.12
N ASP A 207 -2.19 -20.21 15.66
CA ASP A 207 -1.64 -20.97 14.55
C ASP A 207 -1.85 -20.27 13.20
N ALA A 208 -3.01 -19.63 12.98
CA ALA A 208 -3.20 -18.75 11.82
C ALA A 208 -2.23 -17.56 11.83
N TYR A 209 -2.03 -16.94 13.00
CA TYR A 209 -1.06 -15.87 13.16
C TYR A 209 0.37 -16.34 12.84
N ARG A 210 0.80 -17.47 13.41
CA ARG A 210 2.13 -18.05 13.19
C ARG A 210 2.38 -18.42 11.73
N LEU A 211 1.36 -18.93 11.03
CA LEU A 211 1.47 -19.24 9.61
C LEU A 211 1.71 -17.98 8.79
N GLN A 212 0.92 -16.92 9.01
CA GLN A 212 1.06 -15.65 8.30
C GLN A 212 2.40 -14.97 8.62
N LEU A 213 2.82 -15.00 9.88
CA LEU A 213 4.13 -14.50 10.30
C LEU A 213 5.27 -15.26 9.60
N LYS A 214 5.19 -16.60 9.54
CA LYS A 214 6.20 -17.42 8.86
C LYS A 214 6.29 -17.11 7.37
N LEU A 215 5.15 -16.94 6.70
CA LEU A 215 5.10 -16.55 5.29
C LEU A 215 5.73 -15.17 5.07
N PHE A 216 5.39 -14.21 5.94
CA PHE A 216 5.96 -12.87 5.88
C PHE A 216 7.48 -12.87 6.13
N LEU A 217 7.96 -13.55 7.17
CA LEU A 217 9.39 -13.63 7.48
C LEU A 217 10.19 -14.32 6.38
N TYR A 218 9.64 -15.37 5.76
CA TYR A 218 10.26 -16.02 4.61
C TYR A 218 10.42 -15.04 3.45
N GLU A 219 9.42 -14.19 3.21
CA GLU A 219 9.46 -13.18 2.17
C GLU A 219 10.46 -12.06 2.47
N VAL A 220 10.50 -11.56 3.71
CA VAL A 220 11.48 -10.56 4.17
C VAL A 220 12.90 -11.06 3.95
N LYS A 221 13.18 -12.32 4.32
CA LYS A 221 14.50 -12.94 4.09
C LYS A 221 14.90 -12.92 2.62
N GLN A 222 13.97 -13.24 1.74
CA GLN A 222 14.25 -13.21 0.31
C GLN A 222 14.42 -11.79 -0.23
N GLN A 223 13.73 -10.79 0.33
CA GLN A 223 13.86 -9.39 -0.10
C GLN A 223 15.13 -8.72 0.43
N GLN A 224 15.63 -9.12 1.60
CA GLN A 224 16.93 -8.65 2.10
C GLN A 224 18.07 -8.99 1.12
N LEU A 225 18.12 -10.22 0.59
CA LEU A 225 19.13 -10.59 -0.41
C LEU A 225 19.07 -9.66 -1.65
N LEU A 226 17.87 -9.25 -2.05
CA LEU A 226 17.64 -8.35 -3.19
C LEU A 226 18.01 -6.90 -2.88
N SER A 227 17.85 -6.46 -1.63
CA SER A 227 18.26 -5.14 -1.18
C SER A 227 19.78 -4.97 -1.31
N GLY A 228 20.57 -6.04 -1.06
CA GLY A 228 22.04 -6.00 -1.21
C GLY A 228 22.44 -5.65 -2.63
N ILE A 229 21.85 -6.37 -3.59
CA ILE A 229 22.02 -6.12 -5.03
C ILE A 229 21.55 -4.72 -5.42
N ARG A 230 20.39 -4.29 -4.90
CA ARG A 230 19.85 -2.94 -5.20
C ARG A 230 20.85 -1.84 -4.84
N THR A 231 21.57 -1.94 -3.74
CA THR A 231 22.58 -0.94 -3.35
C THR A 231 23.71 -0.86 -4.38
N PHE A 232 24.21 -2.01 -4.86
CA PHE A 232 25.23 -2.03 -5.91
C PHE A 232 24.70 -1.49 -7.25
N LEU A 233 23.49 -1.90 -7.65
CA LEU A 233 22.87 -1.41 -8.89
C LEU A 233 22.57 0.09 -8.87
N LYS A 234 22.38 0.71 -7.69
CA LYS A 234 22.23 2.17 -7.58
C LYS A 234 23.53 2.93 -7.77
N VAL A 235 24.67 2.34 -7.44
CA VAL A 235 25.99 2.99 -7.55
C VAL A 235 26.57 2.85 -8.95
N TYR A 236 26.34 1.71 -9.60
CA TYR A 236 26.90 1.41 -10.91
C TYR A 236 25.86 1.56 -12.02
N SER A 237 26.14 2.43 -13.00
CA SER A 237 25.33 2.54 -14.23
C SER A 237 25.51 1.35 -15.16
N THR A 238 26.73 0.79 -15.19
CA THR A 238 27.09 -0.41 -15.96
C THR A 238 28.03 -1.27 -15.15
N ILE A 239 27.73 -2.57 -15.00
CA ILE A 239 28.60 -3.51 -14.28
C ILE A 239 28.67 -4.86 -15.01
N SER A 240 29.87 -5.42 -15.10
CA SER A 240 30.06 -6.79 -15.60
C SER A 240 29.61 -7.81 -14.55
N LEU A 241 28.97 -8.89 -15.00
CA LEU A 241 28.50 -9.97 -14.12
C LEU A 241 29.64 -10.56 -13.25
N GLU A 242 30.85 -10.70 -13.79
CA GLU A 242 32.01 -11.20 -13.04
C GLU A 242 32.38 -10.32 -11.85
N LYS A 243 32.44 -9.00 -12.05
CA LYS A 243 32.75 -8.06 -10.96
C LYS A 243 31.67 -8.08 -9.88
N LEU A 244 30.40 -8.08 -10.27
CA LEU A 244 29.29 -8.16 -9.30
C LEU A 244 29.30 -9.49 -8.55
N ALA A 245 29.62 -10.60 -9.21
CA ALA A 245 29.79 -11.92 -8.62
C ALA A 245 30.91 -11.92 -7.56
N THR A 246 32.07 -11.35 -7.88
CA THR A 246 33.18 -11.19 -6.92
C THR A 246 32.80 -10.30 -5.74
N TYR A 247 32.08 -9.19 -5.96
CA TYR A 247 31.64 -8.32 -4.87
C TYR A 247 30.61 -8.95 -3.94
N MET A 248 29.79 -9.87 -4.45
CA MET A 248 28.78 -10.57 -3.67
C MET A 248 29.28 -11.91 -3.10
N GLU A 249 30.47 -12.35 -3.49
CA GLU A 249 31.00 -13.68 -3.16
C GLU A 249 30.10 -14.83 -3.64
N VAL A 250 29.42 -14.63 -4.77
CA VAL A 250 28.49 -15.59 -5.38
C VAL A 250 28.96 -15.96 -6.78
N ASP A 251 28.70 -17.18 -7.21
CA ASP A 251 28.98 -17.66 -8.55
C ASP A 251 28.10 -16.98 -9.63
N GLN A 252 28.65 -16.83 -10.84
CA GLN A 252 27.97 -16.18 -11.97
C GLN A 252 26.57 -16.76 -12.31
N PRO A 253 26.33 -18.09 -12.32
CA PRO A 253 25.00 -18.63 -12.61
C PRO A 253 24.00 -18.37 -11.47
N THR A 254 24.42 -18.47 -10.20
CA THR A 254 23.55 -18.11 -9.07
C THR A 254 23.22 -16.62 -9.09
N LEU A 255 24.17 -15.74 -9.42
CA LEU A 255 23.90 -14.31 -9.59
C LEU A 255 22.85 -14.03 -10.68
N ARG A 256 22.92 -14.72 -11.83
CA ARG A 256 21.90 -14.63 -12.89
C ARG A 256 20.52 -15.08 -12.38
N SER A 257 20.46 -16.14 -11.59
CA SER A 257 19.21 -16.60 -10.94
C SER A 257 18.64 -15.57 -9.97
N ILE A 258 19.51 -14.96 -9.14
CA ILE A 258 19.08 -13.91 -8.19
C ILE A 258 18.61 -12.65 -8.93
N LEU A 259 19.28 -12.23 -10.01
CA LEU A 259 18.85 -11.09 -10.83
C LEU A 259 17.51 -11.34 -11.53
N THR A 260 17.30 -12.57 -12.02
CA THR A 260 16.01 -12.97 -12.60
C THR A 260 14.92 -12.97 -11.53
N THR A 261 15.25 -13.45 -10.33
CA THR A 261 14.38 -13.42 -9.15
C THR A 261 14.05 -11.99 -8.72
N TYR A 262 15.02 -11.07 -8.80
CA TYR A 262 14.83 -9.65 -8.57
C TYR A 262 13.76 -9.11 -9.52
N LYS A 263 13.96 -9.34 -10.82
CA LYS A 263 13.04 -8.87 -11.87
C LYS A 263 11.64 -9.44 -11.67
N HIS A 264 11.51 -10.74 -11.43
CA HIS A 264 10.21 -11.36 -11.15
C HIS A 264 9.52 -10.77 -9.91
N LYS A 265 10.28 -10.40 -8.88
CA LYS A 265 9.71 -9.88 -7.62
C LYS A 265 9.41 -8.39 -7.65
N THR A 266 10.13 -7.62 -8.46
CA THR A 266 9.84 -6.20 -8.64
C THR A 266 8.70 -5.96 -9.63
N HIS A 267 8.43 -6.89 -10.53
CA HIS A 267 7.26 -6.83 -11.40
C HIS A 267 6.04 -7.43 -10.69
N ALA A 268 5.14 -6.56 -10.21
CA ALA A 268 3.84 -7.01 -9.75
C ALA A 268 2.85 -7.01 -10.92
N VAL A 269 2.06 -8.06 -11.02
CA VAL A 269 0.92 -8.10 -11.95
C VAL A 269 -0.21 -7.34 -11.28
N ASP A 270 -0.63 -6.24 -11.90
CA ASP A 270 -1.81 -5.47 -11.51
C ASP A 270 -3.07 -6.31 -11.68
N SER A 271 -4.16 -5.92 -11.02
CA SER A 271 -5.47 -6.58 -11.09
C SER A 271 -6.06 -6.62 -12.51
N ASP A 272 -5.56 -5.79 -13.42
CA ASP A 272 -5.91 -5.76 -14.85
C ASP A 272 -4.95 -6.59 -15.74
N GLY A 273 -4.06 -7.38 -15.12
CA GLY A 273 -3.09 -8.21 -15.84
C GLY A 273 -1.92 -7.44 -16.44
N LYS A 274 -1.87 -6.11 -16.24
CA LYS A 274 -0.73 -5.27 -16.64
C LYS A 274 0.42 -5.47 -15.65
N ILE A 275 1.61 -5.71 -16.19
CA ILE A 275 2.81 -5.84 -15.36
C ILE A 275 3.30 -4.43 -15.00
N THR A 276 3.13 -4.05 -13.74
CA THR A 276 3.61 -2.77 -13.21
C THR A 276 4.96 -3.01 -12.54
N SER A 277 6.00 -2.29 -12.99
CA SER A 277 7.31 -2.33 -12.33
C SER A 277 7.24 -1.54 -11.01
N ASN A 278 7.41 -2.23 -9.90
CA ASN A 278 7.63 -1.65 -8.58
C ASN A 278 9.12 -1.41 -8.31
N ALA A 279 9.99 -1.56 -9.32
CA ALA A 279 11.43 -1.40 -9.15
C ALA A 279 11.80 0.09 -9.08
N ASP A 280 12.61 0.46 -8.08
CA ASP A 280 13.30 1.76 -8.06
C ASP A 280 14.39 1.84 -9.14
N VAL A 281 14.83 0.68 -9.63
CA VAL A 281 15.95 0.50 -10.55
C VAL A 281 15.55 -0.56 -11.55
N ASP A 282 15.39 -0.17 -12.81
CA ASP A 282 15.21 -1.11 -13.90
C ASP A 282 16.60 -1.47 -14.47
N PHE A 283 16.82 -2.72 -14.82
CA PHE A 283 18.06 -3.13 -15.48
C PHE A 283 17.78 -4.18 -16.55
N TYR A 284 18.69 -4.24 -17.52
CA TYR A 284 18.72 -5.29 -18.52
C TYR A 284 20.12 -5.91 -18.58
N ILE A 285 20.16 -7.19 -18.92
CA ILE A 285 21.40 -7.96 -19.07
C ILE A 285 21.62 -8.11 -20.57
N ASN A 286 22.71 -7.54 -21.08
CA ASN A 286 23.20 -7.81 -22.43
C ASN A 286 24.48 -8.61 -22.29
N ASP A 287 24.45 -9.85 -22.75
CA ASP A 287 25.52 -10.84 -22.60
C ASP A 287 26.01 -10.91 -21.14
N ASP A 288 27.22 -10.41 -20.87
CA ASP A 288 27.84 -10.40 -19.54
C ASP A 288 27.86 -9.02 -18.86
N MET A 289 27.15 -8.04 -19.42
CA MET A 289 27.05 -6.68 -18.88
C MET A 289 25.63 -6.35 -18.44
N ILE A 290 25.51 -5.86 -17.21
CA ILE A 290 24.27 -5.33 -16.65
C ILE A 290 24.25 -3.82 -16.91
N TYR A 291 23.21 -3.36 -17.59
CA TYR A 291 22.93 -1.94 -17.80
C TYR A 291 21.78 -1.53 -16.90
N VAL A 292 22.05 -0.55 -16.04
CA VAL A 292 21.05 0.02 -15.14
C VAL A 292 20.39 1.20 -15.82
N VAL A 293 19.08 1.10 -16.04
CA VAL A 293 18.23 2.18 -16.50
C VAL A 293 17.64 2.85 -15.26
N GLU A 294 18.18 4.01 -14.91
CA GLU A 294 17.50 4.86 -13.94
C GLU A 294 16.16 5.30 -14.55
N SER A 295 15.05 4.81 -13.99
CA SER A 295 13.73 5.36 -14.27
C SER A 295 13.65 6.74 -13.62
N LYS A 296 14.18 7.76 -14.30
CA LYS A 296 13.85 9.14 -13.98
C LYS A 296 12.37 9.29 -14.31
N PRO A 297 11.47 9.46 -13.32
CA PRO A 297 10.09 9.80 -13.67
C PRO A 297 10.18 11.10 -14.47
N ALA A 298 9.64 11.10 -15.69
CA ALA A 298 9.55 12.30 -16.49
C ALA A 298 8.87 13.35 -15.60
N LYS A 299 9.61 14.39 -15.21
CA LYS A 299 9.08 15.41 -14.33
C LYS A 299 7.91 16.04 -15.08
N ARG A 300 6.69 15.81 -14.59
CA ARG A 300 5.44 16.30 -15.16
C ARG A 300 5.27 17.80 -14.90
N TYR A 301 6.28 18.59 -15.27
CA TYR A 301 6.21 20.04 -15.23
C TYR A 301 5.02 20.51 -16.07
N GLY A 302 4.81 19.90 -17.25
CA GLY A 302 3.66 20.17 -18.11
C GLY A 302 2.32 20.02 -17.38
N ASP A 303 2.05 18.86 -16.78
CA ASP A 303 0.79 18.63 -16.06
C ASP A 303 0.63 19.55 -14.84
N TYR A 304 1.73 19.87 -14.15
CA TYR A 304 1.72 20.80 -13.03
C TYR A 304 1.36 22.22 -13.49
N PHE A 305 1.98 22.70 -14.57
CA PHE A 305 1.65 24.00 -15.17
C PHE A 305 0.23 24.02 -15.71
N MET A 306 -0.22 22.98 -16.42
CA MET A 306 -1.61 22.88 -16.89
C MET A 306 -2.62 22.92 -15.75
N ARG A 307 -2.38 22.19 -14.65
CA ARG A 307 -3.23 22.26 -13.45
C ARG A 307 -3.22 23.64 -12.79
N GLN A 308 -2.08 24.32 -12.80
CA GLN A 308 -1.98 25.65 -12.21
C GLN A 308 -2.66 26.71 -13.10
N ILE A 309 -2.60 26.56 -14.43
CA ILE A 309 -3.32 27.40 -15.40
C ILE A 309 -4.82 27.25 -15.19
N VAL A 310 -5.35 26.02 -15.13
CA VAL A 310 -6.78 25.79 -14.88
C VAL A 310 -7.25 26.39 -13.55
N LYS A 311 -6.43 26.30 -12.50
CA LYS A 311 -6.74 26.95 -11.22
C LYS A 311 -6.73 28.48 -11.30
N LEU A 312 -5.79 29.05 -12.05
CA LEU A 312 -5.70 30.50 -12.25
C LEU A 312 -6.88 31.00 -13.08
N GLU A 313 -7.28 30.29 -14.13
CA GLU A 313 -8.48 30.58 -14.91
C GLU A 313 -9.74 30.54 -14.03
N GLY A 314 -9.86 29.53 -13.15
CA GLY A 314 -10.94 29.46 -12.17
C GLY A 314 -11.00 30.69 -11.26
N VAL A 315 -9.85 31.10 -10.71
CA VAL A 315 -9.77 32.31 -9.87
C VAL A 315 -10.08 33.58 -10.66
N MET A 316 -9.63 33.67 -11.93
CA MET A 316 -9.99 34.80 -12.79
C MET A 316 -11.50 34.86 -13.03
N THR A 317 -12.15 33.73 -13.32
CA THR A 317 -13.61 33.70 -13.47
C THR A 317 -14.36 34.08 -12.19
N ASP A 318 -13.83 33.72 -11.02
CA ASP A 318 -14.42 34.10 -9.73
C ASP A 318 -14.23 35.61 -9.44
N ILE A 319 -13.07 36.18 -9.79
CA ILE A 319 -12.81 37.62 -9.69
C ILE A 319 -13.71 38.41 -10.66
N ASP A 320 -13.87 37.94 -11.89
CA ASP A 320 -14.74 38.57 -12.88
C ASP A 320 -16.21 38.56 -12.42
N ARG A 321 -16.65 37.49 -11.75
CA ARG A 321 -17.97 37.42 -11.12
C ARG A 321 -18.15 38.43 -9.99
N ILE A 322 -17.12 38.62 -9.15
CA ILE A 322 -17.16 39.60 -8.05
C ILE A 322 -17.16 41.04 -8.57
N ASN A 323 -16.51 41.31 -9.69
CA ASN A 323 -16.50 42.64 -10.31
C ASN A 323 -17.81 43.00 -11.06
N LEU A 324 -18.69 42.02 -11.26
CA LEU A 324 -20.00 42.18 -11.94
C LEU A 324 -21.17 42.38 -10.94
N GLU A 325 -20.94 42.23 -9.63
CA GLU A 325 -21.86 42.61 -8.53
C GLU A 325 -21.54 44.00 -7.96
#